data_AF-A0A1F9I1B1-F1
#
_entry.id   AF-A0A1F9I1B1-F1
#
_cell.length_a   1.000
_cell.length_b   1.000
_cell.length_c   1.000
_cell.angle_alpha   90.00
_cell.angle_beta   90.00
_cell.angle_gamma   90.00
#
_symmetry.space_group_name_H-M   'P 1'
#
loop_
_entity.id
_entity.type
_entity.pdbx_description
1 polymer ?
#
loop_
_entity_poly.entity_id
_entity_poly.type
_entity_poly.pdbx_seq_one_letter_code
_entity_poly.pdbx_strand_id
1 'polypeptide(L)'
;MAAGYKFKPKIIGFLCNWCCYAGADLAGVSRYQYPANIRIIRLMCSGRVDLEFILRAFSNGLDGVFMGGCWPGDCHYITEGNYGALSMMHLCKKLLQHIGVNPERLRLDWVSASQGTRFAAVMNDFSGKLEELGPLGKGEGLDKNGLKLKLEAVTNLIPYIKLVERERLRVRFDTEEEYSKFFASDEVNRLFHELIVDKLATSQILLLLRERPLSAGEISEILGVDASTISTHLNNSARQGLIEFDESQKRFVPV
;
A
#
# COMPACT_ATOMS: atom_id res chain seq x y z
N MET A 1 -4.10 -27.76 -28.39
CA MET A 1 -3.38 -26.84 -27.48
C MET A 1 -4.32 -26.50 -26.34
N ALA A 2 -4.00 -26.87 -25.10
CA ALA A 2 -4.80 -26.46 -23.96
C ALA A 2 -4.74 -24.93 -23.89
N ALA A 3 -5.88 -24.26 -24.10
CA ALA A 3 -5.99 -22.82 -23.96
C ALA A 3 -5.69 -22.48 -22.49
N GLY A 4 -4.45 -22.10 -22.19
CA GLY A 4 -4.06 -21.67 -20.86
C GLY A 4 -4.94 -20.50 -20.45
N TYR A 5 -5.55 -20.58 -19.26
CA TYR A 5 -6.34 -19.48 -18.73
C TYR A 5 -5.45 -18.23 -18.59
N LYS A 6 -5.67 -17.23 -19.45
CA LYS A 6 -4.99 -15.93 -19.36
C LYS A 6 -5.31 -15.32 -17.99
N PHE A 7 -4.28 -14.92 -17.25
CA PHE A 7 -4.42 -14.23 -15.97
C PHE A 7 -5.29 -12.97 -16.16
N LYS A 8 -6.26 -12.79 -15.26
CA LYS A 8 -7.12 -11.60 -15.19
C LYS A 8 -6.95 -10.97 -13.80
N PRO A 9 -6.32 -9.79 -13.69
CA PRO A 9 -6.04 -9.19 -12.39
C PRO A 9 -7.34 -8.76 -11.71
N LYS A 10 -7.45 -8.98 -10.40
CA LYS A 10 -8.58 -8.53 -9.59
C LYS A 10 -8.32 -7.11 -9.09
N ILE A 11 -9.16 -6.15 -9.47
CA ILE A 11 -8.97 -4.74 -9.13
C ILE A 11 -10.12 -4.27 -8.24
N ILE A 12 -9.81 -3.55 -7.16
CA ILE A 12 -10.80 -2.74 -6.45
C ILE A 12 -10.55 -1.26 -6.76
N GLY A 13 -11.62 -0.52 -7.06
CA GLY A 13 -11.57 0.91 -7.30
C GLY A 13 -12.30 1.67 -6.20
N PHE A 14 -11.67 2.71 -5.66
CA PHE A 14 -12.32 3.70 -4.80
C PHE A 14 -12.52 4.99 -5.60
N LEU A 15 -13.77 5.30 -5.95
CA LEU A 15 -14.09 6.41 -6.84
C LEU A 15 -14.85 7.49 -6.08
N CYS A 16 -14.39 8.74 -6.22
CA CYS A 16 -15.14 9.89 -5.72
C CYS A 16 -16.47 10.04 -6.46
N ASN A 17 -17.52 10.38 -5.71
CA ASN A 17 -18.89 10.46 -6.21
C ASN A 17 -19.04 11.50 -7.32
N TRP A 18 -18.36 12.64 -7.16
CA TRP A 18 -18.63 13.84 -7.96
C TRP A 18 -18.00 13.82 -9.35
N CYS A 19 -16.81 13.25 -9.49
CA CYS A 19 -16.05 13.29 -10.75
C CYS A 19 -15.82 11.89 -11.30
N CYS A 20 -14.95 11.09 -10.67
CA CYS A 20 -14.50 9.83 -11.26
C CYS A 20 -15.63 8.80 -11.37
N TYR A 21 -16.52 8.70 -10.37
CA TYR A 21 -17.68 7.81 -10.45
C TYR A 21 -18.62 8.22 -11.59
N ALA A 22 -18.91 9.51 -11.74
CA ALA A 22 -19.70 10.03 -12.86
C ALA A 22 -19.00 9.83 -14.22
N GLY A 23 -17.67 9.92 -14.27
CA GLY A 23 -16.87 9.57 -15.44
C GLY A 23 -17.00 8.08 -15.81
N ALA A 24 -17.05 7.20 -14.82
CA ALA A 24 -17.32 5.77 -15.02
C ALA A 24 -18.76 5.53 -15.53
N ASP A 25 -19.75 6.23 -14.97
CA ASP A 25 -21.14 6.18 -15.47
C ASP A 25 -21.22 6.65 -16.93
N LEU A 26 -20.54 7.75 -17.26
CA LEU A 26 -20.48 8.26 -18.64
C LEU A 26 -19.82 7.25 -19.58
N ALA A 27 -18.79 6.51 -19.14
CA ALA A 27 -18.21 5.43 -19.91
C ALA A 27 -19.23 4.33 -20.21
N GLY A 28 -20.06 3.96 -19.23
CA GLY A 28 -21.17 3.02 -19.40
C GLY A 28 -22.23 3.53 -20.39
N VAL A 29 -22.73 4.75 -20.20
CA VAL A 29 -23.74 5.39 -21.08
C VAL A 29 -23.23 5.49 -22.51
N SER A 30 -21.96 5.85 -22.69
CA SER A 30 -21.31 6.01 -23.99
C SER A 30 -20.81 4.69 -24.58
N ARG A 31 -20.96 3.58 -23.86
CA ARG A 31 -20.55 2.22 -24.26
C ARG A 31 -19.04 2.09 -24.52
N TYR A 32 -18.20 2.90 -23.88
CA TYR A 32 -16.75 2.76 -23.96
C TYR A 32 -16.32 1.47 -23.25
N GLN A 33 -15.69 0.58 -24.01
CA GLN A 33 -15.28 -0.73 -23.49
C GLN A 33 -13.93 -0.64 -22.76
N TYR A 34 -13.86 -1.36 -21.64
CA TYR A 34 -12.64 -1.59 -20.87
C TYR A 34 -12.75 -2.96 -20.16
N PRO A 35 -11.64 -3.52 -19.63
CA PRO A 35 -11.65 -4.80 -18.95
C PRO A 35 -12.64 -4.85 -17.77
N ALA A 36 -13.44 -5.91 -17.70
CA ALA A 36 -14.49 -6.08 -16.68
C ALA A 36 -13.95 -6.61 -15.33
N ASN A 37 -12.76 -6.18 -14.93
CA ASN A 37 -12.02 -6.73 -13.79
C ASN A 37 -11.97 -5.82 -12.56
N ILE A 38 -12.35 -4.54 -12.71
CA ILE A 38 -12.53 -3.61 -11.60
C ILE A 38 -13.88 -3.79 -10.91
N ARG A 39 -13.88 -3.78 -9.57
CA ARG A 39 -15.06 -3.62 -8.73
C ARG A 39 -14.99 -2.27 -8.03
N ILE A 40 -16.04 -1.47 -8.21
CA ILE A 40 -16.06 -0.07 -7.75
C ILE A 40 -16.73 0.03 -6.38
N ILE A 41 -16.07 0.73 -5.46
CA ILE A 41 -16.62 1.26 -4.22
C ILE A 41 -16.75 2.77 -4.38
N ARG A 42 -17.98 3.27 -4.28
CA ARG A 42 -18.26 4.70 -4.32
C ARG A 42 -17.98 5.33 -2.96
N LEU A 43 -17.24 6.43 -2.96
CA LEU A 43 -17.00 7.28 -1.79
C LEU A 43 -17.32 8.73 -2.15
N MET A 44 -17.54 9.59 -1.16
CA MET A 44 -17.83 11.00 -1.45
C MET A 44 -16.62 11.76 -2.03
N CYS A 45 -15.43 11.50 -1.50
CA CYS A 45 -14.18 12.15 -1.91
C CYS A 45 -13.04 11.13 -1.98
N SER A 46 -12.07 11.32 -2.87
CA SER A 46 -10.84 10.52 -2.89
C SER A 46 -10.04 10.66 -1.59
N GLY A 47 -10.12 11.81 -0.92
CA GLY A 47 -9.54 12.02 0.41
C GLY A 47 -10.14 11.16 1.52
N ARG A 48 -11.24 10.42 1.26
CA ARG A 48 -11.78 9.44 2.22
C ARG A 48 -11.03 8.12 2.18
N VAL A 49 -10.27 7.83 1.12
CA VAL A 49 -9.49 6.60 1.02
C VAL A 49 -8.42 6.60 2.10
N ASP A 50 -8.35 5.52 2.86
CA ASP A 50 -7.40 5.33 3.96
C ASP A 50 -6.38 4.24 3.60
N LEU A 51 -5.19 4.28 4.19
CA LEU A 51 -4.17 3.23 4.09
C LEU A 51 -4.76 1.85 4.43
N GLU A 52 -5.63 1.78 5.43
CA GLU A 52 -6.27 0.53 5.84
C GLU A 52 -7.09 -0.09 4.70
N PHE A 53 -7.76 0.72 3.88
CA PHE A 53 -8.56 0.21 2.77
C PHE A 53 -7.70 -0.43 1.69
N ILE A 54 -6.55 0.20 1.39
CA ILE A 54 -5.59 -0.29 0.40
C ILE A 54 -4.91 -1.56 0.91
N LEU A 55 -4.41 -1.56 2.14
CA LEU A 55 -3.72 -2.71 2.72
C LEU A 55 -4.66 -3.89 2.93
N ARG A 56 -5.92 -3.65 3.31
CA ARG A 56 -6.96 -4.68 3.38
C ARG A 56 -7.30 -5.25 2.01
N ALA A 57 -7.29 -4.44 0.95
CA ALA A 57 -7.48 -4.93 -0.41
C ALA A 57 -6.38 -5.93 -0.81
N PHE A 58 -5.11 -5.58 -0.59
CA PHE A 58 -3.99 -6.49 -0.86
C PHE A 58 -4.02 -7.73 0.05
N SER A 59 -4.37 -7.59 1.33
CA SER A 59 -4.50 -8.71 2.26
C SER A 59 -5.59 -9.71 1.85
N ASN A 60 -6.63 -9.24 1.12
CA ASN A 60 -7.66 -10.08 0.52
C ASN A 60 -7.27 -10.66 -0.86
N GLY A 61 -6.03 -10.47 -1.30
CA GLY A 61 -5.50 -11.04 -2.54
C GLY A 61 -5.97 -10.32 -3.81
N LEU A 62 -6.20 -9.01 -3.73
CA LEU A 62 -6.41 -8.19 -4.92
C LEU A 62 -5.09 -7.84 -5.58
N ASP A 63 -5.07 -7.85 -6.92
CA ASP A 63 -3.86 -7.66 -7.71
C ASP A 63 -3.53 -6.17 -7.91
N GLY A 64 -4.53 -5.30 -7.75
CA GLY A 64 -4.34 -3.85 -7.78
C GLY A 64 -5.47 -3.07 -7.10
N VAL A 65 -5.12 -1.86 -6.68
CA VAL A 65 -6.01 -0.89 -6.05
C VAL A 65 -5.98 0.39 -6.88
N PHE A 66 -7.16 0.80 -7.35
CA PHE A 66 -7.35 2.05 -8.07
C PHE A 66 -8.04 3.08 -7.18
N MET A 67 -7.57 4.32 -7.25
CA MET A 67 -8.17 5.49 -6.62
C MET A 67 -8.53 6.48 -7.71
N GLY A 68 -9.79 6.90 -7.74
CA GLY A 68 -10.31 7.84 -8.72
C GLY A 68 -10.80 9.12 -8.07
N GLY A 69 -10.23 10.27 -8.47
CA GLY A 69 -10.54 11.57 -7.91
C GLY A 69 -10.98 12.62 -8.93
N CYS A 70 -11.40 13.78 -8.41
CA CYS A 70 -11.48 15.01 -9.21
C CYS A 70 -10.07 15.56 -9.45
N TRP A 71 -9.86 16.25 -10.56
CA TRP A 71 -8.61 16.95 -10.84
C TRP A 71 -8.19 17.84 -9.66
N PRO A 72 -6.88 17.94 -9.36
CA PRO A 72 -6.36 18.99 -8.47
C PRO A 72 -6.93 20.37 -8.88
N GLY A 73 -7.42 21.14 -7.93
CA GLY A 73 -8.15 22.39 -8.16
C GLY A 73 -9.68 22.25 -8.36
N ASP A 74 -10.17 21.09 -8.80
CA ASP A 74 -11.60 20.84 -9.08
C ASP A 74 -12.29 19.99 -7.99
N CYS A 75 -11.70 19.89 -6.81
CA CYS A 75 -12.29 19.11 -5.73
C CYS A 75 -13.65 19.70 -5.31
N HIS A 76 -14.71 18.87 -5.32
CA HIS A 76 -16.03 19.30 -4.84
C HIS A 76 -16.00 19.77 -3.38
N TYR A 77 -15.10 19.21 -2.57
CA TYR A 77 -14.91 19.62 -1.18
C TYR A 77 -13.77 20.63 -1.08
N ILE A 78 -14.07 21.81 -0.54
CA ILE A 78 -13.13 22.93 -0.32
C ILE A 78 -11.94 22.53 0.57
N THR A 79 -12.08 21.47 1.37
CA THR A 79 -10.99 20.91 2.17
C THR A 79 -9.92 20.19 1.34
N GLU A 80 -10.06 20.15 0.02
CA GLU A 80 -9.01 19.69 -0.90
C GLU A 80 -8.54 18.25 -0.63
N GLY A 81 -9.50 17.37 -0.32
CA GLY A 81 -9.22 15.97 0.03
C GLY A 81 -8.47 15.18 -1.05
N ASN A 82 -8.56 15.57 -2.33
CA ASN A 82 -7.78 14.97 -3.41
C ASN A 82 -6.26 15.19 -3.27
N TYR A 83 -5.83 16.32 -2.70
CA TYR A 83 -4.42 16.55 -2.38
C TYR A 83 -3.94 15.68 -1.21
N GLY A 84 -4.80 15.44 -0.22
CA GLY A 84 -4.52 14.45 0.83
C GLY A 84 -4.38 13.03 0.27
N ALA A 85 -5.18 12.68 -0.75
CA ALA A 85 -5.08 11.41 -1.43
C ALA A 85 -3.73 11.23 -2.17
N LEU A 86 -3.14 12.30 -2.72
CA LEU A 86 -1.79 12.28 -3.31
C LEU A 86 -0.73 11.91 -2.27
N SER A 87 -0.66 12.65 -1.16
CA SER A 87 0.29 12.37 -0.08
C SER A 87 0.17 10.94 0.44
N MET A 88 -1.08 10.50 0.69
CA MET A 88 -1.35 9.16 1.18
C MET A 88 -0.95 8.09 0.16
N MET A 89 -1.23 8.30 -1.14
CA MET A 89 -0.83 7.39 -2.20
C MET A 89 0.69 7.24 -2.27
N HIS A 90 1.45 8.34 -2.23
CA HIS A 90 2.92 8.28 -2.23
C HIS A 90 3.47 7.56 -1.00
N LEU A 91 2.97 7.89 0.20
CA LEU A 91 3.35 7.18 1.42
C LEU A 91 3.03 5.68 1.33
N CYS A 92 1.85 5.32 0.82
CA CYS A 92 1.46 3.94 0.62
C CYS A 92 2.37 3.22 -0.39
N LYS A 93 2.72 3.86 -1.51
CA LYS A 93 3.69 3.30 -2.47
C LYS A 93 5.05 3.01 -1.82
N LYS A 94 5.55 3.90 -0.94
CA LYS A 94 6.80 3.64 -0.19
C LYS A 94 6.66 2.44 0.75
N LEU A 95 5.53 2.32 1.45
CA LEU A 95 5.25 1.16 2.31
C LEU A 95 5.22 -0.14 1.49
N LEU A 96 4.48 -0.16 0.37
CA LEU A 96 4.37 -1.31 -0.53
C LEU A 96 5.75 -1.73 -1.05
N GLN A 97 6.52 -0.78 -1.56
CA GLN A 97 7.88 -1.03 -2.06
C GLN A 97 8.76 -1.64 -0.97
N HIS A 98 8.70 -1.09 0.25
CA HIS A 98 9.50 -1.58 1.37
C HIS A 98 9.14 -3.02 1.77
N ILE A 99 7.86 -3.40 1.71
CA ILE A 99 7.44 -4.80 1.95
C ILE A 99 7.64 -5.73 0.75
N GLY A 100 8.17 -5.21 -0.37
CA GLY A 100 8.45 -5.95 -1.59
C GLY A 100 7.26 -6.07 -2.55
N VAL A 101 6.14 -5.40 -2.29
CA VAL A 101 5.01 -5.31 -3.22
C VAL A 101 5.28 -4.21 -4.23
N ASN A 102 5.10 -4.49 -5.52
CA ASN A 102 5.34 -3.49 -6.55
C ASN A 102 4.41 -2.26 -6.37
N PRO A 103 4.95 -1.04 -6.23
CA PRO A 103 4.14 0.16 -5.97
C PRO A 103 3.18 0.50 -7.12
N GLU A 104 3.43 0.00 -8.33
CA GLU A 104 2.55 0.18 -9.48
C GLU A 104 1.25 -0.62 -9.39
N ARG A 105 1.07 -1.46 -8.36
CA ARG A 105 -0.22 -2.06 -8.02
C ARG A 105 -1.20 -1.07 -7.38
N LEU A 106 -0.74 0.08 -6.93
CA LEU A 106 -1.57 1.18 -6.45
C LEU A 106 -1.53 2.33 -7.45
N ARG A 107 -2.69 2.74 -7.95
CA ARG A 107 -2.82 3.87 -8.87
C ARG A 107 -3.84 4.88 -8.37
N LEU A 108 -3.45 6.14 -8.37
CA LEU A 108 -4.35 7.29 -8.27
C LEU A 108 -4.41 7.95 -9.64
N ASP A 109 -5.60 8.28 -10.12
CA ASP A 109 -5.78 9.00 -11.37
C ASP A 109 -7.00 9.94 -11.28
N TRP A 110 -6.99 10.96 -12.14
CA TRP A 110 -7.98 12.04 -12.15
C TRP A 110 -8.88 11.92 -13.35
N VAL A 111 -10.20 11.89 -13.09
CA VAL A 111 -11.20 11.77 -14.14
C VAL A 111 -12.36 12.69 -13.78
N SER A 112 -12.62 13.67 -14.64
CA SER A 112 -13.80 14.54 -14.51
C SER A 112 -15.09 13.79 -14.85
N ALA A 113 -16.24 14.33 -14.45
CA ALA A 113 -17.54 13.74 -14.76
C ALA A 113 -17.81 13.60 -16.28
N SER A 114 -17.18 14.44 -17.10
CA SER A 114 -17.33 14.44 -18.56
C SER A 114 -16.29 13.56 -19.30
N GLN A 115 -15.42 12.87 -18.57
CA GLN A 115 -14.25 12.16 -19.12
C GLN A 115 -14.43 10.63 -19.18
N GLY A 116 -15.55 10.16 -19.75
CA GLY A 116 -15.81 8.72 -19.90
C GLY A 116 -14.80 7.98 -20.77
N THR A 117 -14.31 8.62 -21.85
CA THR A 117 -13.24 8.04 -22.70
C THR A 117 -11.94 7.86 -21.93
N ARG A 118 -11.56 8.85 -21.10
CA ARG A 118 -10.39 8.79 -20.25
C ARG A 118 -10.52 7.69 -19.21
N PHE A 119 -11.69 7.54 -18.56
CA PHE A 119 -11.92 6.46 -17.62
C PHE A 119 -11.63 5.09 -18.26
N ALA A 120 -12.21 4.82 -19.43
CA ALA A 120 -11.95 3.59 -20.16
C ALA A 120 -10.46 3.42 -20.51
N ALA A 121 -9.79 4.48 -20.97
CA ALA A 121 -8.36 4.44 -21.28
C ALA A 121 -7.49 4.10 -20.05
N VAL A 122 -7.74 4.76 -18.92
CA VAL A 122 -7.04 4.52 -17.64
C VAL A 122 -7.26 3.10 -17.15
N MET A 123 -8.48 2.55 -17.29
CA MET A 123 -8.77 1.15 -16.90
C MET A 123 -8.08 0.14 -17.81
N ASN A 124 -8.02 0.39 -19.11
CA ASN A 124 -7.26 -0.45 -20.05
C ASN A 124 -5.77 -0.47 -19.69
N ASP A 125 -5.18 0.72 -19.48
CA ASP A 125 -3.77 0.89 -19.15
C ASP A 125 -3.43 0.22 -17.81
N PHE A 126 -4.21 0.49 -16.76
CA PHE A 126 -3.97 -0.10 -15.44
C PHE A 126 -4.15 -1.63 -15.45
N SER A 127 -5.18 -2.14 -16.12
CA SER A 127 -5.36 -3.58 -16.26
C SER A 127 -4.20 -4.23 -17.03
N GLY A 128 -3.74 -3.62 -18.13
CA GLY A 128 -2.60 -4.10 -18.89
C GLY A 128 -1.33 -4.15 -18.03
N LYS A 129 -1.09 -3.09 -17.23
CA LYS A 129 0.05 -3.06 -16.32
C LYS A 129 0.02 -4.18 -15.29
N LEU A 130 -1.14 -4.45 -14.71
CA LEU A 130 -1.29 -5.55 -13.76
C LEU A 130 -1.17 -6.93 -14.41
N GLU A 131 -1.60 -7.09 -15.67
CA GLU A 131 -1.36 -8.32 -16.44
C GLU A 131 0.14 -8.59 -16.63
N GLU A 132 0.94 -7.56 -16.91
CA GLU A 132 2.41 -7.67 -16.99
C GLU A 132 3.05 -8.05 -15.66
N LEU A 133 2.58 -7.45 -14.56
CA LEU A 133 3.08 -7.75 -13.20
C LEU A 133 2.68 -9.16 -12.75
N GLY A 134 1.58 -9.71 -13.27
CA GLY A 134 1.05 -10.99 -12.84
C GLY A 134 0.40 -10.96 -11.45
N PRO A 135 0.04 -12.15 -10.91
CA PRO A 135 -0.67 -12.27 -9.63
C PRO A 135 0.12 -11.69 -8.46
N LEU A 136 -0.56 -11.01 -7.53
CA LEU A 136 0.05 -10.47 -6.31
C LEU A 136 0.90 -11.52 -5.59
N GLY A 137 2.11 -11.13 -5.20
CA GLY A 137 3.09 -11.97 -4.51
C GLY A 137 3.89 -12.83 -5.48
N LYS A 138 3.22 -13.56 -6.38
CA LYS A 138 3.91 -14.40 -7.38
C LYS A 138 4.71 -13.57 -8.39
N GLY A 139 4.15 -12.45 -8.84
CA GLY A 139 4.82 -11.51 -9.75
C GLY A 139 6.09 -10.90 -9.16
N GLU A 140 6.11 -10.76 -7.82
CA GLU A 140 7.23 -10.23 -7.05
C GLU A 140 8.18 -11.31 -6.50
N GLY A 141 7.91 -12.59 -6.75
CA GLY A 141 8.69 -13.70 -6.17
C GLY A 141 8.53 -13.84 -4.65
N LEU A 142 7.46 -13.32 -4.07
CA LEU A 142 7.16 -13.39 -2.63
C LEU A 142 6.41 -14.67 -2.28
N ASP A 143 6.84 -15.31 -1.17
CA ASP A 143 6.07 -16.38 -0.53
C ASP A 143 4.73 -15.85 0.01
N LYS A 144 3.68 -16.68 -0.06
CA LYS A 144 2.32 -16.29 0.34
C LYS A 144 2.22 -15.98 1.84
N ASN A 145 2.88 -16.76 2.69
CA ASN A 145 2.87 -16.54 4.13
C ASN A 145 3.73 -15.32 4.48
N GLY A 146 4.88 -15.18 3.82
CA GLY A 146 5.74 -13.99 3.95
C GLY A 146 5.01 -12.71 3.58
N LEU A 147 4.29 -12.67 2.45
CA LEU A 147 3.49 -11.51 2.04
C LEU A 147 2.39 -11.20 3.06
N LYS A 148 1.66 -12.23 3.53
CA LYS A 148 0.61 -12.05 4.55
C LYS A 148 1.16 -11.41 5.81
N LEU A 149 2.28 -11.92 6.32
CA LEU A 149 2.94 -11.41 7.52
C LEU A 149 3.38 -9.95 7.33
N LYS A 150 3.99 -9.63 6.18
CA LYS A 150 4.43 -8.25 5.90
C LYS A 150 3.27 -7.27 5.81
N LEU A 151 2.17 -7.65 5.14
CA LEU A 151 0.95 -6.84 5.07
C LEU A 151 0.32 -6.64 6.45
N GLU A 152 0.30 -7.68 7.28
CA GLU A 152 -0.23 -7.62 8.66
C GLU A 152 0.63 -6.69 9.53
N ALA A 153 1.95 -6.77 9.44
CA ALA A 153 2.87 -5.90 10.17
C ALA A 153 2.65 -4.41 9.84
N VAL A 154 2.52 -4.08 8.55
CA VAL A 154 2.22 -2.69 8.14
C VAL A 154 0.83 -2.26 8.62
N THR A 155 -0.16 -3.15 8.52
CA THR A 155 -1.54 -2.87 8.93
C THR A 155 -1.62 -2.53 10.42
N ASN A 156 -0.90 -3.26 11.27
CA ASN A 156 -0.84 -3.01 12.72
C ASN A 156 -0.20 -1.65 13.06
N LEU A 157 0.64 -1.11 12.18
CA LEU A 157 1.29 0.18 12.37
C LEU A 157 0.53 1.37 11.79
N ILE A 158 -0.61 1.16 11.11
CA ILE A 158 -1.37 2.26 10.49
C ILE A 158 -1.63 3.43 11.46
N PRO A 159 -2.09 3.24 12.71
CA PRO A 159 -2.32 4.36 13.62
C PRO A 159 -1.07 5.20 13.86
N TYR A 160 0.08 4.54 14.01
CA TYR A 160 1.37 5.19 14.20
C TYR A 160 1.86 5.87 12.91
N ILE A 161 1.74 5.20 11.76
CA ILE A 161 2.11 5.77 10.45
C ILE A 161 1.30 7.04 10.16
N LYS A 162 0.00 7.04 10.47
CA LYS A 162 -0.87 8.22 10.32
C LYS A 162 -0.46 9.36 11.26
N LEU A 163 0.05 9.04 12.46
CA LEU A 163 0.62 10.05 13.33
C LEU A 163 1.90 10.64 12.72
N VAL A 164 2.82 9.80 12.23
CA VAL A 164 4.05 10.25 11.57
C VAL A 164 3.73 11.12 10.35
N GLU A 165 2.78 10.69 9.51
CA GLU A 165 2.33 11.47 8.36
C GLU A 165 1.86 12.85 8.80
N ARG A 166 0.94 12.92 9.76
CA ARG A 166 0.36 14.19 10.22
C ARG A 166 1.40 15.14 10.81
N GLU A 167 2.34 14.63 11.60
CA GLU A 167 3.29 15.45 12.37
C GLU A 167 4.56 15.79 11.57
N ARG A 168 4.93 14.99 10.57
CA ARG A 168 6.24 15.11 9.89
C ARG A 168 6.18 15.18 8.37
N LEU A 169 5.15 14.65 7.72
CA LEU A 169 5.11 14.50 6.25
C LEU A 169 3.92 15.21 5.59
N ARG A 170 3.05 15.83 6.38
CA ARG A 170 1.85 16.49 5.87
C ARG A 170 2.22 17.79 5.16
N VAL A 171 1.96 17.83 3.86
CA VAL A 171 2.31 18.94 2.97
C VAL A 171 1.15 19.27 2.02
N ARG A 172 1.15 20.50 1.51
CA ARG A 172 0.27 20.94 0.42
C ARG A 172 1.10 21.61 -0.67
N PHE A 173 1.06 21.05 -1.87
CA PHE A 173 1.69 21.58 -3.09
C PHE A 173 0.66 21.65 -4.21
N ASP A 174 0.85 22.52 -5.19
CA ASP A 174 -0.17 22.78 -6.21
C ASP A 174 -0.16 21.74 -7.33
N THR A 175 0.97 21.08 -7.55
CA THR A 175 1.17 20.12 -8.65
C THR A 175 1.56 18.73 -8.16
N GLU A 176 1.23 17.70 -8.95
CA GLU A 176 1.56 16.30 -8.64
C GLU A 176 3.07 16.04 -8.67
N GLU A 177 3.78 16.77 -9.52
CA GLU A 177 5.23 16.71 -9.66
C GLU A 177 5.93 17.16 -8.38
N GLU A 178 5.40 18.15 -7.67
CA GLU A 178 5.94 18.61 -6.39
C GLU A 178 5.77 17.56 -5.29
N TYR A 179 4.60 16.90 -5.21
CA TYR A 179 4.43 15.74 -4.32
C TYR A 179 5.41 14.62 -4.64
N SER A 180 5.54 14.28 -5.92
CA SER A 180 6.45 13.23 -6.37
C SER A 180 7.90 13.54 -5.99
N LYS A 181 8.35 14.78 -6.18
CA LYS A 181 9.69 15.25 -5.78
C LYS A 181 9.88 15.21 -4.26
N PHE A 182 8.89 15.69 -3.49
CA PHE A 182 8.96 15.69 -2.04
C PHE A 182 9.08 14.27 -1.48
N PHE A 183 8.22 13.34 -1.88
CA PHE A 183 8.25 11.95 -1.39
C PHE A 183 9.42 11.12 -1.94
N ALA A 184 10.10 11.59 -2.97
CA ALA A 184 11.35 11.02 -3.48
C ALA A 184 12.61 11.61 -2.81
N SER A 185 12.49 12.73 -2.08
CA SER A 185 13.63 13.43 -1.48
C SER A 185 14.37 12.60 -0.44
N ASP A 186 15.68 12.85 -0.29
CA ASP A 186 16.52 12.19 0.70
C ASP A 186 16.06 12.44 2.14
N GLU A 187 15.52 13.63 2.41
CA GLU A 187 14.96 13.97 3.72
C GLU A 187 13.76 13.07 4.06
N VAL A 188 12.80 12.93 3.15
CA VAL A 188 11.63 12.07 3.37
C VAL A 188 12.05 10.60 3.42
N ASN A 189 13.02 10.18 2.61
CA ASN A 189 13.57 8.83 2.68
C ASN A 189 14.18 8.56 4.05
N ARG A 190 15.00 9.48 4.58
CA ARG A 190 15.61 9.35 5.91
C ARG A 190 14.55 9.27 7.00
N LEU A 191 13.58 10.19 7.01
CA LEU A 191 12.47 10.18 7.98
C LEU A 191 11.63 8.90 7.90
N PHE A 192 11.36 8.42 6.68
CA PHE A 192 10.62 7.18 6.47
C PHE A 192 11.36 5.98 7.07
N HIS A 193 12.68 5.89 6.90
CA HIS A 193 13.46 4.81 7.50
C HIS A 193 13.50 4.89 9.02
N GLU A 194 13.89 6.04 9.57
CA GLU A 194 14.05 6.24 11.02
C GLU A 194 12.73 6.09 11.79
N LEU A 195 11.62 6.58 11.23
CA LEU A 195 10.34 6.59 11.95
C LEU A 195 9.49 5.36 11.66
N ILE A 196 9.46 4.89 10.41
CA ILE A 196 8.49 3.86 9.99
C ILE A 196 9.15 2.49 9.82
N VAL A 197 10.26 2.39 9.09
CA VAL A 197 10.91 1.10 8.78
C VAL A 197 11.39 0.41 10.06
N ASP A 198 12.03 1.14 10.96
CA ASP A 198 12.52 0.57 12.23
C ASP A 198 11.39 0.00 13.08
N LYS A 199 10.24 0.67 13.11
CA LYS A 199 9.03 0.20 13.81
C LYS A 199 8.42 -1.00 13.12
N LEU A 200 8.47 -1.04 11.79
CA LEU A 200 7.97 -2.16 11.01
C LEU A 200 8.78 -3.43 11.24
N ALA A 201 10.11 -3.33 11.31
CA ALA A 201 10.97 -4.46 11.67
C ALA A 201 10.61 -5.04 13.04
N THR A 202 10.43 -4.18 14.06
CA THR A 202 9.94 -4.62 15.38
C THR A 202 8.56 -5.30 15.29
N SER A 203 7.62 -4.73 14.53
CA SER A 203 6.29 -5.31 14.37
C SER A 203 6.32 -6.71 13.73
N GLN A 204 7.15 -6.91 12.70
CA GLN A 204 7.35 -8.21 12.05
C GLN A 204 7.94 -9.25 13.01
N ILE A 205 8.95 -8.86 13.79
CA ILE A 205 9.57 -9.72 14.80
C ILE A 205 8.53 -10.16 15.83
N LEU A 206 7.74 -9.23 16.37
CA LEU A 206 6.71 -9.54 17.35
C LEU A 206 5.63 -10.48 16.80
N LEU A 207 5.22 -10.31 15.54
CA LEU A 207 4.27 -11.22 14.90
C LEU A 207 4.84 -12.63 14.76
N LEU A 208 6.10 -12.78 14.33
CA LEU A 208 6.76 -14.09 14.26
C LEU A 208 6.85 -14.78 15.63
N LEU A 209 7.23 -14.02 16.65
CA LEU A 209 7.38 -14.54 18.01
C LEU A 209 6.05 -14.93 18.66
N ARG A 210 4.93 -14.30 18.27
CA ARG A 210 3.58 -14.71 18.69
C ARG A 210 3.14 -16.05 18.12
N GLU A 211 3.62 -16.42 16.94
CA GLU A 211 3.33 -17.75 16.36
C GLU A 211 4.13 -18.84 17.06
N ARG A 212 5.43 -18.59 17.30
CA ARG A 212 6.32 -19.53 18.01
C ARG A 212 7.59 -18.85 18.52
N PRO A 213 8.23 -19.39 19.57
CA PRO A 213 9.55 -18.96 20.00
C PRO A 213 10.61 -19.17 18.90
N LEU A 214 11.41 -18.15 18.60
CA LEU A 214 12.44 -18.18 17.56
C LEU A 214 13.77 -17.62 18.03
N SER A 215 14.85 -18.12 17.44
CA SER A 215 16.20 -17.55 17.55
C SER A 215 16.39 -16.38 16.58
N ALA A 216 17.40 -15.54 16.85
CA ALA A 216 17.75 -14.43 15.94
C ALA A 216 18.10 -14.90 14.52
N GLY A 217 18.72 -16.08 14.38
CA GLY A 217 19.05 -16.68 13.09
C GLY A 217 17.81 -17.09 12.30
N GLU A 218 16.86 -17.78 12.94
CA GLU A 218 15.59 -18.16 12.29
C GLU A 218 14.79 -16.92 11.86
N ILE A 219 14.75 -15.86 12.67
CA ILE A 219 14.07 -14.61 12.32
C ILE A 219 14.77 -13.93 11.11
N SER A 220 16.09 -13.90 11.10
CA SER A 220 16.90 -13.36 10.00
C SER A 220 16.63 -14.08 8.69
N GLU A 221 16.58 -15.42 8.70
CA GLU A 221 16.25 -16.23 7.53
C GLU A 221 14.82 -15.99 7.02
N ILE A 222 13.84 -15.91 7.94
CA ILE A 222 12.43 -15.71 7.57
C ILE A 222 12.20 -14.32 6.98
N LEU A 223 12.81 -13.28 7.56
CA LEU A 223 12.62 -11.90 7.12
C LEU A 223 13.54 -11.51 5.96
N GLY A 224 14.60 -12.28 5.69
CA GLY A 224 15.61 -11.96 4.69
C GLY A 224 16.42 -10.71 5.05
N VAL A 225 16.57 -10.44 6.35
CA VAL A 225 17.32 -9.30 6.91
C VAL A 225 18.56 -9.83 7.60
N ASP A 226 19.65 -9.08 7.58
CA ASP A 226 20.90 -9.51 8.21
C ASP A 226 20.75 -9.74 9.72
N ALA A 227 21.47 -10.75 10.24
CA ALA A 227 21.37 -11.16 11.63
C ALA A 227 21.80 -10.07 12.62
N SER A 228 22.67 -9.14 12.22
CA SER A 228 23.14 -8.03 13.06
C SER A 228 22.03 -6.99 13.27
N THR A 229 21.32 -6.63 12.21
CA THR A 229 20.14 -5.75 12.26
C THR A 229 19.03 -6.39 13.08
N ILE A 230 18.73 -7.67 12.87
CA ILE A 230 17.75 -8.41 13.69
C ILE A 230 18.14 -8.41 15.17
N SER A 231 19.41 -8.67 15.48
CA SER A 231 19.90 -8.64 16.87
C SER A 231 19.74 -7.26 17.51
N THR A 232 19.99 -6.19 16.76
CA THR A 232 19.76 -4.81 17.22
C THR A 232 18.28 -4.58 17.55
N HIS A 233 17.36 -4.98 16.68
CA HIS A 233 15.92 -4.84 16.94
C HIS A 233 15.45 -5.69 18.11
N LEU A 234 15.95 -6.92 18.26
CA LEU A 234 15.62 -7.80 19.39
C LEU A 234 16.08 -7.19 20.72
N ASN A 235 17.33 -6.71 20.79
CA ASN A 235 17.87 -6.05 21.99
C ASN A 235 17.06 -4.81 22.37
N ASN A 236 16.68 -4.00 21.39
CA ASN A 236 15.85 -2.81 21.63
C ASN A 236 14.44 -3.18 22.08
N SER A 237 13.85 -4.24 21.52
CA SER A 237 12.51 -4.73 21.89
C SER A 237 12.50 -5.33 23.29
N ALA A 238 13.56 -6.06 23.67
CA ALA A 238 13.72 -6.61 25.02
C ALA A 238 13.86 -5.50 26.06
N ARG A 239 14.66 -4.45 25.77
CA ARG A 239 14.76 -3.26 26.64
C ARG A 239 13.45 -2.52 26.82
N GLN A 240 12.56 -2.59 25.84
CA GLN A 240 11.22 -2.00 25.89
C GLN A 240 10.18 -2.92 26.58
N GLY A 241 10.58 -4.12 27.03
CA GLY A 241 9.68 -5.08 27.67
C GLY A 241 8.67 -5.70 26.71
N LEU A 242 8.97 -5.73 25.41
CA LEU A 242 8.08 -6.32 24.39
C LEU A 242 8.34 -7.81 24.16
N ILE A 243 9.56 -8.25 24.45
CA ILE A 243 10.02 -9.65 24.30
C ILE A 243 10.95 -10.01 25.45
N GLU A 244 11.04 -11.30 25.74
CA GLU A 244 11.99 -11.89 26.68
C GLU A 244 12.85 -12.94 25.97
N PHE A 245 14.05 -13.19 26.50
CA PHE A 245 14.91 -14.26 26.04
C PHE A 245 14.82 -15.44 27.01
N ASP A 246 14.27 -16.56 26.54
CA ASP A 246 14.24 -17.81 27.28
C ASP A 246 15.62 -18.48 27.22
N GLU A 247 16.37 -18.39 28.32
CA GLU A 247 17.70 -18.98 28.44
C GLU A 247 17.70 -20.52 28.29
N SER A 248 16.59 -21.18 28.65
CA SER A 248 16.48 -22.64 28.59
C SER A 248 16.37 -23.14 27.15
N GLN A 249 15.65 -22.40 26.31
CA GLN A 249 15.44 -22.73 24.90
C GLN A 249 16.37 -21.99 23.94
N LYS A 250 17.11 -20.98 24.44
CA LYS A 250 17.91 -20.03 23.65
C LYS A 250 17.09 -19.34 22.54
N ARG A 251 15.85 -18.99 22.86
CA ARG A 251 14.87 -18.42 21.93
C ARG A 251 14.22 -17.19 22.54
N PHE A 252 13.77 -16.28 21.70
CA PHE A 252 12.96 -15.14 22.12
C PHE A 252 11.49 -15.52 22.18
N VAL A 253 10.76 -14.92 23.12
CA VAL A 253 9.33 -15.07 23.31
C VAL A 253 8.70 -13.68 23.51
N PRO A 254 7.45 -13.45 23.09
CA PRO A 254 6.76 -12.21 23.43
C PRO A 254 6.43 -12.19 24.94
N VAL A 255 6.46 -11.00 25.54
CA VAL A 255 5.95 -10.77 26.90
C VAL A 255 4.43 -10.70 26.91
#